data_AF-A0AA88YBQ6-F1
#
_entry.id   AF-A0AA88YBQ6-F1
#
_cell.length_a   1.000
_cell.length_b   1.000
_cell.length_c   1.000
_cell.angle_alpha   90.00
_cell.angle_beta   90.00
_cell.angle_gamma   90.00
#
_symmetry.space_group_name_H-M   'P 1'
#
loop_
_entity.id
_entity.type
_entity.pdbx_description
1 polymer ?
#
loop_
_entity_poly.entity_id
_entity_poly.type
_entity_poly.pdbx_seq_one_letter_code
_entity_poly.pdbx_strand_id
1 'polypeptide(L)'
;SLQQMPYFLDNHGDILTIPRSKVIIVYVEKNKRNIILEDPDQELGDLKRTTVEAACKMGAKVVVVYMHHEDSRNLGNNELYCPKLQSVTRHYVLSKLEKQDTVFSVFDSFNDFQRQHLKKLISDSFIKK
;
A
#
# COMPACT_ATOMS: atom_id res chain seq x y z
N SER A 1 -18.78 -7.35 13.84
CA SER A 1 -18.31 -6.89 12.52
C SER A 1 -17.06 -6.05 12.72
N LEU A 2 -16.00 -6.27 11.95
CA LEU A 2 -14.89 -5.31 11.88
C LEU A 2 -15.45 -4.06 11.17
N GLN A 3 -15.67 -2.98 11.92
CA GLN A 3 -16.02 -1.69 11.32
C GLN A 3 -14.81 -1.22 10.50
N GLN A 4 -14.90 -1.33 9.18
CA GLN A 4 -14.01 -0.61 8.27
C GLN A 4 -14.43 0.85 8.35
N MET A 5 -13.64 1.69 9.03
CA MET A 5 -13.82 3.14 8.94
C MET A 5 -13.00 3.64 7.76
N PRO A 6 -13.61 4.17 6.68
CA PRO A 6 -12.86 4.86 5.65
C PRO A 6 -12.20 6.09 6.31
N TYR A 7 -10.87 6.11 6.29
CA TYR A 7 -10.06 7.18 6.84
C TYR A 7 -9.46 7.95 5.67
N PHE A 8 -9.89 9.21 5.50
CA PHE A 8 -9.34 10.10 4.49
C PHE A 8 -8.24 10.96 5.12
N LEU A 9 -7.10 11.07 4.44
CA LEU A 9 -5.95 11.85 4.86
C LEU A 9 -5.72 12.94 3.82
N ASP A 10 -5.98 14.19 4.19
CA ASP A 10 -5.83 15.35 3.32
C ASP A 10 -4.57 16.16 3.67
N ASN A 11 -4.14 16.10 4.93
CA ASN A 11 -3.00 16.86 5.42
C ASN A 11 -2.19 16.07 6.47
N HIS A 12 -0.99 16.56 6.81
CA HIS A 12 -0.10 15.90 7.78
C HIS A 12 -0.67 15.81 9.20
N GLY A 13 -1.58 16.70 9.58
CA GLY A 13 -2.28 16.64 10.87
C GLY A 13 -3.13 15.38 11.01
N ASP A 14 -3.72 14.91 9.91
CA ASP A 14 -4.57 13.72 9.88
C ASP A 14 -3.78 12.42 10.15
N ILE A 15 -2.45 12.44 10.00
CA ILE A 15 -1.58 11.30 10.29
C ILE A 15 -1.62 10.96 11.79
N LEU A 16 -1.70 11.98 12.65
CA LEU A 16 -1.72 11.82 14.11
C LEU A 16 -3.00 11.14 14.62
N THR A 17 -4.04 11.15 13.79
CA THR A 17 -5.36 10.64 14.12
C THR A 17 -5.62 9.25 13.54
N ILE A 18 -4.62 8.66 12.85
CA ILE A 18 -4.67 7.26 12.41
C ILE A 18 -4.81 6.33 13.62
N PRO A 19 -5.85 5.48 13.67
CA PRO A 19 -6.06 4.58 14.79
C PRO A 19 -5.01 3.46 14.82
N ARG A 20 -4.59 3.06 16.03
CA ARG A 20 -3.75 1.87 16.20
C ARG A 20 -4.48 0.64 15.65
N SER A 21 -3.85 -0.02 14.68
CA SER A 21 -4.40 -1.16 13.97
C SER A 21 -3.32 -2.21 13.73
N LYS A 22 -3.70 -3.49 13.73
CA LYS A 22 -2.75 -4.58 13.39
C LYS A 22 -2.37 -4.55 11.91
N VAL A 23 -3.34 -4.20 11.05
CA VAL A 23 -3.17 -4.08 9.60
C VAL A 23 -3.71 -2.72 9.18
N ILE A 24 -2.97 -2.00 8.35
CA ILE A 24 -3.39 -0.74 7.72
C ILE A 24 -3.25 -0.92 6.21
N ILE A 25 -4.33 -0.70 5.47
CA ILE A 25 -4.33 -0.74 4.00
C ILE A 25 -4.42 0.70 3.50
N VAL A 26 -3.40 1.12 2.77
CA VAL A 26 -3.28 2.46 2.18
C VAL A 26 -3.59 2.37 0.70
N TYR A 27 -4.72 2.94 0.30
CA TYR A 27 -5.09 3.05 -1.11
C TYR A 27 -4.51 4.34 -1.69
N VAL A 28 -3.78 4.21 -2.79
CA VAL A 28 -3.19 5.35 -3.50
C VAL A 28 -3.79 5.41 -4.90
N GLU A 29 -4.43 6.53 -5.23
CA GLU A 29 -5.01 6.74 -6.55
C GLU A 29 -3.95 6.96 -7.63
N LYS A 30 -4.28 6.54 -8.87
CA LYS A 30 -3.45 6.77 -10.04
C LYS A 30 -3.21 8.26 -10.26
N ASN A 31 -1.98 8.59 -10.63
CA ASN A 31 -1.60 9.90 -11.13
C ASN A 31 -0.83 9.78 -12.45
N LYS A 32 -0.67 10.90 -13.16
CA LYS A 32 -0.02 10.96 -14.47
C LYS A 32 1.46 10.51 -14.44
N ARG A 33 2.11 10.54 -13.28
CA ARG A 33 3.53 10.22 -13.09
C ARG A 33 3.75 8.81 -12.52
N ASN A 34 2.70 8.05 -12.25
CA ASN A 34 2.78 6.76 -11.58
C ASN A 34 3.51 6.77 -10.22
N ILE A 35 3.39 7.89 -9.49
CA ILE A 35 3.97 8.03 -8.15
C ILE A 35 3.10 7.28 -7.15
N ILE A 36 3.64 6.23 -6.54
CA ILE A 36 2.96 5.49 -5.46
C ILE A 36 3.19 6.21 -4.13
N LEU A 37 4.46 6.41 -3.76
CA LEU A 37 4.89 7.26 -2.66
C LEU A 37 5.86 8.30 -3.24
N GLU A 38 5.81 9.52 -2.73
CA GLU A 38 6.71 10.59 -3.13
C GLU A 38 8.16 10.24 -2.73
N ASP A 39 9.11 10.38 -3.66
CA ASP A 39 10.54 10.33 -3.38
C ASP A 39 11.01 11.75 -2.98
N PRO A 40 11.66 11.93 -1.83
CA PRO A 40 12.09 13.25 -1.36
C PRO A 40 13.05 13.96 -2.33
N ASP A 41 13.75 13.21 -3.20
CA ASP A 41 14.70 13.78 -4.15
C ASP A 41 14.05 14.15 -5.51
N GLN A 42 12.81 13.74 -5.76
CA GLN A 42 12.17 13.86 -7.09
C GLN A 42 10.77 14.48 -7.09
N GLU A 43 10.07 14.45 -5.96
CA GLU A 43 8.70 14.93 -5.83
C GLU A 43 8.55 16.04 -4.78
N LEU A 44 7.66 16.99 -5.06
CA LEU A 44 7.23 17.98 -4.07
C LEU A 44 6.09 17.42 -3.24
N GLY A 45 6.20 17.57 -1.92
CA GLY A 45 5.27 16.98 -0.95
C GLY A 45 5.66 15.55 -0.56
N ASP A 46 5.08 15.07 0.53
CA ASP A 46 5.46 13.78 1.12
C ASP A 46 4.35 13.12 1.93
N LEU A 47 3.09 13.54 1.72
CA LEU A 47 1.97 13.11 2.56
C LEU A 47 1.78 11.58 2.51
N LYS A 48 1.81 10.96 1.33
CA LYS A 48 1.63 9.51 1.21
C LYS A 48 2.80 8.76 1.83
N ARG A 49 4.03 9.20 1.53
CA ARG A 49 5.27 8.66 2.13
C ARG A 49 5.22 8.72 3.67
N THR A 50 4.98 9.90 4.23
CA THR A 50 4.99 10.13 5.68
C THR A 50 3.85 9.38 6.38
N THR A 51 2.67 9.26 5.74
CA THR A 51 1.58 8.41 6.21
C THR A 51 2.01 6.94 6.35
N VAL A 52 2.60 6.38 5.28
CA VAL A 52 3.05 4.98 5.28
C VAL A 52 4.16 4.76 6.30
N GLU A 53 5.09 5.70 6.44
CA GLU A 53 6.16 5.63 7.45
C GLU A 53 5.61 5.69 8.87
N ALA A 54 4.65 6.56 9.14
CA ALA A 54 3.99 6.66 10.44
C ALA A 54 3.26 5.35 10.78
N ALA A 55 2.49 4.81 9.84
CA ALA A 55 1.80 3.53 10.00
C ALA A 55 2.79 2.38 10.29
N CYS A 56 3.92 2.33 9.58
CA CYS A 56 5.00 1.37 9.86
C CYS A 56 5.58 1.54 11.27
N LYS A 57 5.87 2.78 11.68
CA LYS A 57 6.42 3.10 13.02
C LYS A 57 5.46 2.75 14.16
N MET A 58 4.15 2.75 13.91
CA MET A 58 3.14 2.30 14.87
C MET A 58 3.10 0.77 15.05
N GLY A 59 3.90 0.01 14.29
CA GLY A 59 3.97 -1.45 14.37
C GLY A 59 2.87 -2.17 13.59
N ALA A 60 2.10 -1.45 12.76
CA ALA A 60 1.10 -2.07 11.90
C ALA A 60 1.76 -2.81 10.73
N LYS A 61 1.13 -3.90 10.28
CA LYS A 61 1.39 -4.47 8.96
C LYS A 61 0.76 -3.54 7.92
N VAL A 62 1.59 -2.78 7.22
CA VAL A 62 1.12 -1.83 6.20
C VAL A 62 1.05 -2.50 4.84
N VAL A 63 -0.09 -2.37 4.16
CA VAL A 63 -0.30 -2.82 2.78
C VAL A 63 -0.57 -1.59 1.92
N VAL A 64 0.21 -1.40 0.85
CA VAL A 64 0.02 -0.27 -0.08
C VAL A 64 -0.62 -0.80 -1.36
N VAL A 65 -1.70 -0.16 -1.81
CA VAL A 65 -2.46 -0.56 -3.00
C VAL A 65 -2.54 0.60 -3.97
N TYR A 66 -1.83 0.51 -5.10
CA TYR A 66 -1.89 1.49 -6.18
C TYR A 66 -3.07 1.18 -7.11
N MET A 67 -4.06 2.06 -7.13
CA MET A 67 -5.36 1.86 -7.79
C MET A 67 -5.35 2.35 -9.24
N HIS A 68 -6.21 1.79 -10.08
CA HIS A 68 -6.46 2.22 -11.47
C HIS A 68 -5.23 2.21 -12.40
N HIS A 69 -4.20 1.43 -12.08
CA HIS A 69 -3.05 1.26 -12.95
C HIS A 69 -3.40 0.36 -14.14
N GLU A 70 -3.34 0.91 -15.36
CA GLU A 70 -3.83 0.23 -16.57
C GLU A 70 -3.09 -1.08 -16.88
N ASP A 71 -1.77 -1.07 -16.74
CA ASP A 71 -0.94 -2.26 -16.95
C ASP A 71 -1.23 -3.36 -15.90
N SER A 72 -1.95 -3.04 -14.83
CA SER A 72 -2.38 -4.01 -13.81
C SER A 72 -3.67 -4.75 -14.20
N ARG A 73 -4.32 -4.41 -15.33
CA ARG A 73 -5.52 -5.13 -15.81
C ARG A 73 -5.23 -6.59 -16.15
N ASN A 74 -4.04 -6.88 -16.66
CA ASN A 74 -3.61 -8.21 -17.09
C ASN A 74 -2.36 -8.66 -16.30
N LEU A 75 -2.37 -8.47 -14.98
CA LEU A 75 -1.33 -9.00 -14.09
C LEU A 75 -1.19 -10.51 -14.25
N GLY A 76 0.05 -11.00 -14.22
CA GLY A 76 0.33 -12.42 -14.19
C GLY A 76 -0.30 -13.10 -12.97
N ASN A 77 -0.56 -14.40 -13.09
CA ASN A 77 -1.28 -15.19 -12.07
C ASN A 77 -0.60 -15.24 -10.70
N ASN A 78 0.66 -14.81 -10.59
CA ASN A 78 1.44 -14.81 -9.34
C ASN A 78 2.04 -13.42 -9.03
N GLU A 79 1.49 -12.35 -9.61
CA GLU A 79 2.01 -11.00 -9.44
C GLU A 79 1.13 -10.20 -8.46
N LEU A 80 1.75 -9.55 -7.48
CA LEU A 80 1.07 -8.63 -6.56
C LEU A 80 0.96 -7.22 -7.14
N TYR A 81 1.94 -6.80 -7.92
CA TYR A 81 1.99 -5.49 -8.57
C TYR A 81 2.60 -5.58 -9.96
N CYS A 82 2.36 -4.56 -10.79
CA CYS A 82 2.85 -4.53 -12.17
C CYS A 82 4.38 -4.32 -12.18
N PRO A 83 5.18 -5.21 -12.83
CA PRO A 83 6.64 -5.09 -12.85
C PRO A 83 7.19 -3.80 -13.47
N LYS A 84 6.37 -3.09 -14.28
CA LYS A 84 6.74 -1.80 -14.88
C LYS A 84 6.82 -0.66 -13.84
N LEU A 85 6.25 -0.84 -12.65
CA LEU A 85 6.32 0.12 -11.54
C LEU A 85 7.69 0.06 -10.85
N GLN A 86 8.73 0.54 -11.52
CA GLN A 86 10.11 0.49 -11.04
C GLN A 86 10.32 1.20 -9.69
N SER A 87 9.44 2.13 -9.33
CA SER A 87 9.45 2.79 -8.01
C SER A 87 9.25 1.80 -6.87
N VAL A 88 8.54 0.69 -7.08
CA VAL A 88 8.31 -0.32 -6.04
C VAL A 88 9.63 -0.91 -5.52
N THR A 89 10.59 -1.17 -6.41
CA THR A 89 11.88 -1.77 -6.03
C THR A 89 12.96 -0.72 -5.72
N ARG A 90 12.83 0.51 -6.24
CA ARG A 90 13.81 1.59 -6.04
C ARG A 90 13.54 2.48 -4.84
N HIS A 91 12.27 2.79 -4.55
CA HIS A 91 11.91 3.70 -3.47
C HIS A 91 12.21 3.04 -2.11
N TYR A 92 12.87 3.76 -1.21
CA TYR A 92 13.42 3.19 0.02
C TYR A 92 12.36 2.67 1.01
N VAL A 93 11.12 3.19 0.96
CA VAL A 93 9.98 2.65 1.73
C VAL A 93 9.33 1.49 0.99
N LEU A 94 9.07 1.64 -0.32
CA LEU A 94 8.32 0.63 -1.08
C LEU A 94 9.13 -0.66 -1.21
N SER A 95 10.43 -0.56 -1.41
CA SER A 95 11.31 -1.73 -1.49
C SER A 95 11.36 -2.55 -0.19
N LYS A 96 11.12 -1.93 0.98
CA LYS A 96 10.99 -2.64 2.26
C LYS A 96 9.63 -3.32 2.42
N LEU A 97 8.57 -2.72 1.88
CA LEU A 97 7.23 -3.28 1.86
C LEU A 97 7.09 -4.39 0.83
N GLU A 98 7.76 -4.26 -0.32
CA GLU A 98 7.81 -5.25 -1.38
C GLU A 98 8.45 -6.55 -0.89
N LYS A 99 9.58 -6.47 -0.17
CA LYS A 99 10.21 -7.63 0.49
C LYS A 99 9.32 -8.33 1.53
N GLN A 100 8.21 -7.69 1.93
CA GLN A 100 7.21 -8.26 2.83
C GLN A 100 5.94 -8.68 2.09
N ASP A 101 5.96 -8.68 0.76
CA ASP A 101 4.83 -8.99 -0.11
C ASP A 101 3.58 -8.14 0.21
N THR A 102 3.80 -6.85 0.50
CA THR A 102 2.75 -5.91 0.98
C THR A 102 2.47 -4.74 0.03
N VAL A 103 3.03 -4.77 -1.18
CA VAL A 103 2.75 -3.77 -2.22
C VAL A 103 1.94 -4.39 -3.33
N PHE A 104 0.83 -3.73 -3.68
CA PHE A 104 -0.11 -4.17 -4.68
C PHE A 104 -0.33 -3.07 -5.72
N SER A 105 -0.67 -3.48 -6.94
CA SER A 105 -1.27 -2.59 -7.93
C SER A 105 -2.50 -3.27 -8.54
N VAL A 106 -3.57 -2.53 -8.78
CA VAL A 106 -4.80 -3.04 -9.37
C VAL A 106 -5.32 -2.07 -10.42
N PHE A 107 -6.10 -2.59 -11.38
CA PHE A 107 -6.90 -1.74 -12.25
C PHE A 107 -8.21 -1.37 -11.53
N ASP A 108 -9.16 -2.31 -11.42
CA ASP A 108 -10.43 -2.07 -10.71
C ASP A 108 -10.56 -2.88 -9.43
N SER A 109 -10.03 -4.10 -9.41
CA SER A 109 -10.12 -5.00 -8.27
C SER A 109 -8.92 -5.93 -8.20
N PHE A 110 -8.69 -6.51 -7.03
CA PHE A 110 -7.70 -7.57 -6.84
C PHE A 110 -8.08 -8.81 -7.65
N ASN A 111 -7.12 -9.43 -8.34
CA ASN A 111 -7.31 -10.75 -8.93
C ASN A 111 -7.36 -11.87 -7.86
N ASP A 112 -7.65 -13.11 -8.25
CA ASP A 112 -7.76 -14.22 -7.29
C ASP A 112 -6.51 -14.44 -6.45
N PHE A 113 -5.34 -14.38 -7.08
CA PHE A 113 -4.06 -14.53 -6.40
C PHE A 113 -3.84 -13.45 -5.34
N GLN A 114 -4.01 -12.18 -5.72
CA GLN A 114 -3.91 -11.04 -4.80
C GLN A 114 -4.92 -11.15 -3.64
N ARG A 115 -6.16 -11.57 -3.91
CA ARG A 115 -7.18 -11.79 -2.87
C ARG A 115 -6.77 -12.88 -1.90
N GLN A 116 -6.28 -14.01 -2.38
CA GLN A 116 -5.82 -15.11 -1.55
C GLN A 116 -4.62 -14.71 -0.69
N HIS A 117 -3.66 -14.01 -1.29
CA HIS A 117 -2.49 -13.49 -0.60
C HIS A 117 -2.87 -12.49 0.51
N LEU A 118 -3.73 -11.51 0.20
CA LEU A 118 -4.20 -10.52 1.17
C LEU A 118 -4.97 -11.18 2.32
N LYS A 119 -5.84 -12.16 2.04
CA LYS A 119 -6.55 -12.93 3.08
C LYS A 119 -5.59 -13.65 4.03
N LYS A 120 -4.55 -14.29 3.48
CA LYS A 120 -3.52 -14.97 4.27
C LYS A 120 -2.75 -13.97 5.14
N LEU A 121 -2.27 -12.88 4.54
CA LEU A 121 -1.52 -11.82 5.22
C LEU A 121 -2.30 -11.22 6.40
N ILE A 122 -3.59 -10.92 6.17
CA ILE A 122 -4.48 -10.43 7.22
C ILE A 122 -4.62 -11.49 8.32
N SER A 123 -4.95 -12.73 7.95
CA SER A 123 -5.15 -13.82 8.93
C SER A 123 -3.91 -14.04 9.81
N ASP A 124 -2.72 -14.09 9.19
CA ASP A 124 -1.44 -14.26 9.88
C ASP A 124 -1.14 -13.11 10.86
N SER A 125 -1.69 -11.91 10.61
CA SER A 125 -1.55 -10.74 11.50
C SER A 125 -2.43 -10.84 12.75
N PHE A 126 -3.46 -11.69 12.76
CA PHE A 126 -4.33 -11.92 13.92
C PHE A 126 -3.97 -13.16 14.73
N ILE A 127 -3.26 -14.12 14.13
CA ILE A 127 -2.76 -15.30 14.82
C ILE A 127 -1.57 -14.86 15.67
N LYS A 128 -1.71 -14.94 17.01
CA LYS A 128 -0.58 -14.73 17.92
C LYS A 128 0.47 -15.80 17.65
N LYS A 129 1.69 -15.39 17.30
CA LYS A 129 2.89 -16.20 17.55
C LYS A 129 3.29 -16.03 19.00
#